data_AF-A0A7K4CSR9-F1
#
_entry.id   AF-A0A7K4CSR9-F1
#
_cell.length_a   1.000
_cell.length_b   1.000
_cell.length_c   1.000
_cell.angle_alpha   90.00
_cell.angle_beta   90.00
_cell.angle_gamma   90.00
#
_symmetry.space_group_name_H-M   'P 1'
#
loop_
_entity.id
_entity.type
_entity.pdbx_description
1 polymer ?
#
loop_
_entity_poly.entity_id
_entity_poly.type
_entity_poly.pdbx_seq_one_letter_code
_entity_poly.pdbx_strand_id
1 'polypeptide(L)'
;HPEYPGMVAKALYNHYPNLQFAAYFNGAAGDVTIHGYKGYYAARYHNHATHEEAMAHAIKVDEDLGKRLADLVITAIDAVPVEPVKVLDVRRRFFFARIGRAKSVLARMKHYRSLKDKGRILLRELRDVLRIGLFHDFYHMLNGRFLPMLNIRLNGRQTLHQTELFVARINDVYWFSSPGEPFITYQKNLFNHVPSGKAFFSQMNETCGYIFPWNFYVQGGYEKFFSFDALFGRYMYNLFKDTLKRL
;
A
#
# COMPACT_ATOMS: atom_id res chain seq x y z
N HIS A 1 -22.23 6.01 2.56
CA HIS A 1 -21.55 6.22 3.85
C HIS A 1 -20.14 6.72 3.56
N PRO A 2 -19.69 7.85 4.12
CA PRO A 2 -18.29 8.19 4.09
C PRO A 2 -17.51 7.13 4.88
N GLU A 3 -16.47 6.56 4.29
CA GLU A 3 -15.50 5.75 5.02
C GLU A 3 -14.83 6.60 6.12
N TYR A 4 -14.20 5.95 7.09
CA TYR A 4 -13.56 6.62 8.23
C TYR A 4 -12.69 7.86 7.88
N PRO A 5 -11.97 7.99 6.74
CA PRO A 5 -11.23 9.22 6.42
C PRO A 5 -12.16 10.42 6.21
N GLY A 6 -13.32 10.19 5.58
CA GLY A 6 -14.35 11.20 5.41
C GLY A 6 -14.98 11.63 6.73
N MET A 7 -15.10 10.69 7.68
CA MET A 7 -15.55 11.00 9.05
C MET A 7 -14.54 11.85 9.81
N VAL A 8 -13.24 11.55 9.68
CA VAL A 8 -12.16 12.37 10.26
C VAL A 8 -12.20 13.79 9.68
N ALA A 9 -12.27 13.92 8.35
CA ALA A 9 -12.34 15.22 7.70
C ALA A 9 -13.56 16.03 8.17
N LYS A 10 -14.74 15.40 8.23
CA LYS A 10 -15.98 16.03 8.72
C LYS A 10 -15.83 16.55 10.16
N ALA A 11 -15.24 15.75 11.05
CA ALA A 11 -15.01 16.14 12.43
C ALA A 11 -14.06 17.34 12.53
N LEU A 12 -13.00 17.38 11.71
CA LEU A 12 -12.07 18.50 11.64
C LEU A 12 -12.73 19.79 11.15
N TYR A 13 -13.55 19.75 10.09
CA TYR A 13 -14.28 20.95 9.61
C TYR A 13 -15.26 21.50 10.65
N ASN A 14 -15.87 20.61 11.46
CA ASN A 14 -16.75 21.05 12.54
C ASN A 14 -15.98 21.69 13.70
N HIS A 15 -14.81 21.13 14.06
CA HIS A 15 -13.99 21.61 15.17
C HIS A 15 -13.22 22.89 14.82
N TYR A 16 -12.82 23.03 13.56
CA TYR A 16 -12.06 24.17 13.03
C TYR A 16 -12.87 24.87 11.92
N PRO A 17 -13.78 25.82 12.25
CA PRO A 17 -14.67 26.43 11.26
C PRO A 17 -13.97 27.20 10.13
N ASN A 18 -12.73 27.63 10.37
CA ASN A 18 -11.89 28.32 9.40
C ASN A 18 -11.03 27.37 8.54
N LEU A 19 -11.12 26.06 8.76
CA LEU A 19 -10.39 25.06 7.97
C LEU A 19 -10.88 25.08 6.53
N GLN A 20 -9.99 25.41 5.60
CA GLN A 20 -10.32 25.45 4.16
C GLN A 20 -10.14 24.10 3.49
N PHE A 21 -9.21 23.27 3.98
CA PHE A 21 -8.86 22.00 3.38
C PHE A 21 -8.32 21.03 4.43
N ALA A 22 -8.75 19.77 4.33
CA ALA A 22 -8.21 18.65 5.09
C ALA A 22 -7.96 17.46 4.16
N ALA A 23 -6.76 16.87 4.24
CA ALA A 23 -6.42 15.65 3.50
C ALA A 23 -5.98 14.56 4.48
N TYR A 24 -6.39 13.33 4.16
CA TYR A 24 -5.97 12.13 4.87
C TYR A 24 -5.13 11.25 3.94
N PHE A 25 -4.04 10.69 4.47
CA PHE A 25 -3.15 9.79 3.73
C PHE A 25 -3.11 8.43 4.43
N ASN A 26 -3.39 7.35 3.69
CA ASN A 26 -3.50 5.98 4.21
C ASN A 26 -2.19 5.40 4.79
N GLY A 27 -1.02 6.06 4.64
CA GLY A 27 0.26 5.44 5.01
C GLY A 27 0.57 4.19 4.16
N ALA A 28 1.52 3.37 4.60
CA ALA A 28 1.72 2.01 4.09
C ALA A 28 0.72 1.05 4.76
N ALA A 29 -0.37 0.73 4.06
CA ALA A 29 -1.50 -0.02 4.60
C ALA A 29 -1.79 -1.34 3.86
N GLY A 30 -0.87 -1.82 3.02
CA GLY A 30 -1.09 -3.02 2.20
C GLY A 30 -1.32 -4.31 2.98
N ASP A 31 -0.92 -4.35 4.26
CA ASP A 31 -1.18 -5.44 5.22
C ASP A 31 -1.98 -4.97 6.45
N VAL A 32 -2.61 -3.79 6.37
CA VAL A 32 -3.36 -3.19 7.48
C VAL A 32 -4.85 -3.24 7.15
N THR A 33 -5.56 -4.15 7.79
CA THR A 33 -7.02 -4.23 7.68
C THR A 33 -7.69 -3.47 8.81
N ILE A 34 -8.64 -2.62 8.44
CA ILE A 34 -9.46 -1.88 9.37
C ILE A 34 -10.52 -2.79 10.00
N HIS A 35 -10.80 -2.57 11.28
CA HIS A 35 -11.73 -3.39 12.06
C HIS A 35 -13.16 -3.43 11.49
N GLY A 36 -13.60 -2.47 10.67
CA GLY A 36 -14.93 -2.48 10.04
C GLY A 36 -15.16 -3.70 9.13
N TYR A 37 -14.17 -4.05 8.31
CA TYR A 37 -14.24 -5.26 7.47
C TYR A 37 -14.28 -6.52 8.35
N LYS A 38 -13.42 -6.59 9.38
CA LYS A 38 -13.49 -7.67 10.39
C LYS A 38 -14.83 -7.68 11.12
N GLY A 39 -15.44 -6.53 11.35
CA GLY A 39 -16.72 -6.35 12.02
C GLY A 39 -17.89 -6.90 11.20
N TYR A 40 -17.87 -6.71 9.87
CA TYR A 40 -18.82 -7.36 8.98
C TYR A 40 -18.67 -8.88 9.03
N TYR A 41 -17.46 -9.40 8.83
CA TYR A 41 -17.24 -10.85 8.79
C TYR A 41 -17.51 -11.50 10.15
N ALA A 42 -17.15 -10.84 11.25
CA ALA A 42 -17.51 -11.24 12.61
C ALA A 42 -19.03 -11.35 12.76
N ALA A 43 -19.77 -10.30 12.41
CA ALA A 43 -21.23 -10.33 12.52
C ALA A 43 -21.86 -11.39 11.61
N ARG A 44 -21.43 -11.47 10.34
CA ARG A 44 -22.04 -12.34 9.34
C ARG A 44 -21.74 -13.82 9.55
N TYR A 45 -20.48 -14.16 9.84
CA TYR A 45 -20.01 -15.54 9.82
C TYR A 45 -19.79 -16.14 11.21
N HIS A 46 -19.58 -15.30 12.24
CA HIS A 46 -19.44 -15.78 13.62
C HIS A 46 -20.74 -15.62 14.43
N ASN A 47 -21.51 -14.56 14.17
CA ASN A 47 -22.75 -14.29 14.91
C ASN A 47 -24.02 -14.58 14.09
N HIS A 48 -23.88 -15.17 12.89
CA HIS A 48 -24.98 -15.52 11.98
C HIS A 48 -25.97 -14.39 11.68
N ALA A 49 -25.55 -13.13 11.80
CA ALA A 49 -26.37 -11.98 11.51
C ALA A 49 -26.81 -11.98 10.03
N THR A 50 -27.95 -11.37 9.74
CA THR A 50 -28.35 -11.08 8.36
C THR A 50 -27.34 -10.16 7.68
N HIS A 51 -27.39 -10.08 6.35
CA HIS A 51 -26.51 -9.17 5.61
C HIS A 51 -26.68 -7.72 6.05
N GLU A 52 -27.92 -7.29 6.28
CA GLU A 52 -28.27 -5.93 6.70
C GLU A 52 -27.72 -5.61 8.10
N GLU A 53 -27.91 -6.51 9.06
CA GLU A 53 -27.37 -6.35 10.42
C GLU A 53 -25.84 -6.32 10.43
N ALA A 54 -25.19 -7.18 9.63
CA ALA A 54 -23.74 -7.21 9.52
C ALA A 54 -23.19 -5.92 8.87
N MET A 55 -23.89 -5.37 7.88
CA MET A 55 -23.54 -4.08 7.26
C MET A 55 -23.74 -2.91 8.21
N ALA A 56 -24.85 -2.87 8.95
CA ALA A 56 -25.10 -1.86 9.97
C ALA A 56 -24.01 -1.89 11.07
N HIS A 57 -23.61 -3.08 11.50
CA HIS A 57 -22.51 -3.24 12.45
C HIS A 57 -21.17 -2.75 11.87
N ALA A 58 -20.85 -3.09 10.62
CA ALA A 58 -19.62 -2.65 9.97
C ALA A 58 -19.55 -1.12 9.84
N ILE A 59 -20.66 -0.48 9.46
CA ILE A 59 -20.81 0.98 9.41
C ILE A 59 -20.52 1.59 10.78
N LYS A 60 -21.15 1.07 11.84
CA LYS A 60 -20.94 1.58 13.20
C LYS A 60 -19.47 1.48 13.63
N VAL A 61 -18.81 0.36 13.35
CA VAL A 61 -17.39 0.17 13.65
C VAL A 61 -16.51 1.18 12.90
N ASP A 62 -16.82 1.47 11.64
CA ASP A 62 -16.09 2.44 10.83
C ASP A 62 -16.30 3.88 11.33
N GLU A 63 -17.54 4.22 11.71
CA GLU A 63 -17.86 5.52 12.32
C GLU A 63 -17.17 5.72 13.67
N ASP A 64 -17.17 4.71 14.53
CA ASP A 64 -16.49 4.75 15.84
C ASP A 64 -14.98 4.88 15.67
N LEU A 65 -14.39 4.22 14.67
CA LEU A 65 -12.99 4.41 14.32
C LEU A 65 -12.70 5.82 13.81
N GLY A 66 -13.53 6.33 12.89
CA GLY A 66 -13.40 7.68 12.36
C GLY A 66 -13.45 8.75 13.46
N LYS A 67 -14.37 8.62 14.41
CA LYS A 67 -14.45 9.50 15.60
C LYS A 67 -13.19 9.43 16.45
N ARG A 68 -12.75 8.23 16.81
CA ARG A 68 -11.53 8.05 17.61
C ARG A 68 -10.28 8.63 16.94
N LEU A 69 -10.15 8.47 15.62
CA LEU A 69 -9.06 9.07 14.86
C LEU A 69 -9.17 10.59 14.83
N ALA A 70 -10.37 11.15 14.65
CA ALA A 70 -10.59 12.58 14.70
C ALA A 70 -10.20 13.17 16.07
N ASP A 71 -10.63 12.54 17.16
CA ASP A 71 -10.32 12.98 18.52
C ASP A 71 -8.80 12.99 18.78
N LEU A 72 -8.09 11.96 18.29
CA LEU A 72 -6.63 11.90 18.36
C LEU A 72 -5.97 13.04 17.58
N VAL A 73 -6.45 13.34 16.37
CA VAL A 73 -5.90 14.42 15.55
C VAL A 73 -6.19 15.78 16.19
N ILE A 74 -7.42 16.05 16.63
CA ILE A 74 -7.83 17.30 17.28
C ILE A 74 -6.99 17.53 18.55
N THR A 75 -6.83 16.50 19.38
CA THR A 75 -6.02 16.59 20.60
C THR A 75 -4.55 16.90 20.30
N ALA A 76 -4.03 16.37 19.19
CA ALA A 76 -2.63 16.53 18.82
C ALA A 76 -2.34 17.84 18.07
N ILE A 77 -3.23 18.27 17.17
CA ILE A 77 -2.95 19.34 16.21
C ILE A 77 -2.76 20.70 16.88
N ASP A 78 -3.50 20.99 17.96
CA ASP A 78 -3.36 22.23 18.72
C ASP A 78 -2.02 22.33 19.44
N ALA A 79 -1.36 21.19 19.70
CA ALA A 79 -0.03 21.13 20.29
C ALA A 79 1.10 21.20 19.25
N VAL A 80 0.79 21.16 17.95
CA VAL A 80 1.80 21.23 16.88
C VAL A 80 2.07 22.69 16.54
N PRO A 81 3.30 23.21 16.73
CA PRO A 81 3.62 24.58 16.36
C PRO A 81 3.52 24.77 14.85
N VAL A 82 2.90 25.89 14.45
CA VAL A 82 2.85 26.30 13.05
C VAL A 82 4.16 26.99 12.69
N GLU A 83 4.91 26.39 11.79
CA GLU A 83 6.15 26.96 11.26
C GLU A 83 6.01 27.29 9.77
N PRO A 84 6.53 28.45 9.31
CA PRO A 84 6.56 28.74 7.89
C PRO A 84 7.45 27.72 7.16
N VAL A 85 7.06 27.35 5.94
CA VAL A 85 7.89 26.52 5.07
C VAL A 85 9.11 27.33 4.61
N LYS A 86 10.30 26.92 5.06
CA LYS A 86 11.60 27.51 4.69
C LYS A 86 12.36 26.65 3.69
N VAL A 87 12.14 25.34 3.73
CA VAL A 87 12.77 24.37 2.83
C VAL A 87 11.69 23.50 2.21
N LEU A 88 11.70 23.42 0.89
CA LEU A 88 10.92 22.47 0.11
C LEU A 88 11.84 21.84 -0.95
N ASP A 89 12.18 20.57 -0.77
CA ASP A 89 12.90 19.79 -1.79
C ASP A 89 12.04 18.58 -2.16
N VAL A 90 11.69 18.44 -3.44
CA VAL A 90 10.88 17.33 -3.95
C VAL A 90 11.68 16.57 -4.99
N ARG A 91 11.97 15.30 -4.71
CA ARG A 91 12.71 14.40 -5.59
C ARG A 91 11.80 13.31 -6.11
N ARG A 92 11.46 13.38 -7.40
CA ARG A 92 10.75 12.32 -8.12
C ARG A 92 11.75 11.34 -8.72
N ARG A 93 11.42 10.06 -8.69
CA ARG A 93 12.20 9.00 -9.33
C ARG A 93 11.29 8.14 -10.18
N PHE A 94 11.45 8.28 -11.49
CA PHE A 94 10.93 7.32 -12.45
C PHE A 94 11.72 6.02 -12.36
N PHE A 95 11.03 4.90 -12.38
CA PHE A 95 11.65 3.59 -12.49
C PHE A 95 10.83 2.64 -13.35
N PHE A 96 11.54 1.74 -14.00
CA PHE A 96 10.98 0.75 -14.92
C PHE A 96 11.15 -0.62 -14.28
N ALA A 97 10.19 -1.03 -13.44
CA ALA A 97 10.26 -2.30 -12.77
C ALA A 97 9.90 -3.44 -13.72
N ARG A 98 10.77 -4.45 -13.83
CA ARG A 98 10.45 -5.64 -14.62
C ARG A 98 9.41 -6.49 -13.91
N ILE A 99 8.32 -6.80 -14.60
CA ILE A 99 7.22 -7.62 -14.10
C ILE A 99 7.64 -9.09 -13.99
N GLY A 100 7.07 -9.79 -13.00
CA GLY A 100 7.19 -11.23 -12.83
C GLY A 100 8.50 -11.71 -12.20
N ARG A 101 9.32 -10.80 -11.63
CA ARG A 101 10.57 -11.23 -10.99
C ARG A 101 10.31 -11.88 -9.64
N ALA A 102 11.12 -12.91 -9.37
CA ALA A 102 11.16 -13.64 -8.12
C ALA A 102 12.63 -14.02 -7.81
N LYS A 103 12.94 -14.36 -6.56
CA LYS A 103 14.26 -14.95 -6.27
C LYS A 103 14.41 -16.30 -6.97
N SER A 104 15.66 -16.71 -7.25
CA SER A 104 15.95 -18.01 -7.85
C SER A 104 15.34 -19.16 -7.03
N VAL A 105 14.99 -20.28 -7.68
CA VAL A 105 14.45 -21.47 -7.00
C VAL A 105 15.32 -21.85 -5.81
N LEU A 106 16.64 -21.95 -5.99
CA LEU A 106 17.60 -22.29 -4.94
C LEU A 106 17.51 -21.37 -3.72
N ALA A 107 17.45 -20.05 -3.93
CA ALA A 107 17.31 -19.07 -2.84
C ALA A 107 15.98 -19.21 -2.08
N ARG A 108 14.97 -19.84 -2.70
CA ARG A 108 13.65 -20.09 -2.13
C ARG A 108 13.56 -21.44 -1.42
N MET A 109 14.37 -22.42 -1.85
CA MET A 109 14.34 -23.80 -1.33
C MET A 109 14.51 -23.90 0.19
N LYS A 110 15.24 -22.96 0.79
CA LYS A 110 15.46 -22.86 2.24
C LYS A 110 14.21 -22.52 3.06
N HIS A 111 13.17 -21.99 2.42
CA HIS A 111 11.91 -21.64 3.08
C HIS A 111 10.88 -22.79 3.02
N TYR A 112 11.22 -23.90 2.37
CA TYR A 112 10.34 -25.07 2.25
C TYR A 112 10.78 -26.19 3.18
N ARG A 113 9.85 -26.66 4.03
CA ARG A 113 10.12 -27.63 5.10
C ARG A 113 10.39 -29.05 4.58
N SER A 114 9.73 -29.49 3.50
CA SER A 114 9.88 -30.86 2.96
C SER A 114 9.98 -30.90 1.43
N LEU A 115 10.47 -32.00 0.86
CA LEU A 115 10.50 -32.25 -0.60
C LEU A 115 9.09 -32.26 -1.22
N LYS A 116 8.10 -32.77 -0.49
CA LYS A 116 6.69 -32.76 -0.90
C LYS A 116 6.13 -31.34 -0.97
N ASP A 117 6.48 -30.50 0.00
CA ASP A 117 6.09 -29.08 0.00
C ASP A 117 6.78 -28.30 -1.12
N LYS A 118 8.06 -28.61 -1.39
CA LYS A 118 8.83 -28.05 -2.51
C LYS A 118 8.15 -28.30 -3.85
N GLY A 119 7.75 -29.54 -4.14
CA GLY A 119 7.06 -29.89 -5.39
C GLY A 119 5.69 -29.24 -5.53
N ARG A 120 4.88 -29.27 -4.46
CA ARG A 120 3.54 -28.66 -4.45
C ARG A 120 3.59 -27.14 -4.63
N ILE A 121 4.56 -26.45 -4.05
CA ILE A 121 4.68 -25.00 -4.16
C ILE A 121 5.19 -24.60 -5.55
N LEU A 122 6.14 -25.33 -6.14
CA LEU A 122 6.59 -25.08 -7.51
C LEU A 122 5.44 -25.21 -8.52
N LEU A 123 4.56 -26.22 -8.36
CA LEU A 123 3.34 -26.36 -9.17
C LEU A 123 2.38 -25.17 -8.97
N ARG A 124 2.20 -24.70 -7.73
CA ARG A 124 1.38 -23.51 -7.45
C ARG A 124 1.97 -22.24 -8.07
N GLU A 125 3.28 -22.07 -8.03
CA GLU A 125 3.96 -20.92 -8.64
C GLU A 125 3.85 -20.94 -10.16
N LEU A 126 4.02 -22.11 -10.80
CA LEU A 126 3.81 -22.24 -12.24
C LEU A 126 2.37 -21.85 -12.61
N ARG A 127 1.39 -22.31 -11.83
CA ARG A 127 -0.01 -21.90 -11.97
C ARG A 127 -0.19 -20.40 -11.78
N ASP A 128 0.44 -19.80 -10.77
CA ASP A 128 0.34 -18.37 -10.48
C ASP A 128 0.95 -17.52 -11.62
N VAL A 129 2.08 -17.93 -12.19
CA VAL A 129 2.71 -17.28 -13.36
C VAL A 129 1.81 -17.36 -14.60
N LEU A 130 1.28 -18.56 -14.90
CA LEU A 130 0.32 -18.74 -15.99
C LEU A 130 -0.92 -17.87 -15.78
N ARG A 131 -1.40 -17.79 -14.54
CA ARG A 131 -2.57 -16.97 -14.19
C ARG A 131 -2.30 -15.47 -14.32
N ILE A 132 -1.11 -14.96 -13.97
CA ILE A 132 -0.77 -13.53 -14.16
C ILE A 132 -0.76 -13.19 -15.65
N GLY A 133 -0.19 -14.08 -16.48
CA GLY A 133 -0.26 -13.95 -17.94
C GLY A 133 -1.70 -13.95 -18.45
N LEU A 134 -2.51 -14.92 -18.01
CA LEU A 134 -3.92 -15.01 -18.36
C LEU A 134 -4.75 -13.84 -17.84
N PHE A 135 -4.43 -13.27 -16.66
CA PHE A 135 -5.12 -12.11 -16.10
C PHE A 135 -4.85 -10.85 -16.93
N HIS A 136 -3.61 -10.66 -17.35
CA HIS A 136 -3.25 -9.59 -18.29
C HIS A 136 -4.09 -9.71 -19.57
N ASP A 137 -4.12 -10.90 -20.18
CA ASP A 137 -4.80 -11.13 -21.47
C ASP A 137 -6.33 -11.10 -21.35
N PHE A 138 -6.89 -11.68 -20.28
CA PHE A 138 -8.32 -11.68 -19.98
C PHE A 138 -8.85 -10.28 -19.69
N TYR A 139 -8.13 -9.49 -18.89
CA TYR A 139 -8.53 -8.12 -18.60
C TYR A 139 -8.50 -7.26 -19.86
N HIS A 140 -7.47 -7.45 -20.69
CA HIS A 140 -7.37 -6.83 -22.01
C HIS A 140 -8.58 -7.14 -22.90
N MET A 141 -8.98 -8.41 -22.93
CA MET A 141 -10.09 -8.91 -23.74
C MET A 141 -11.44 -8.36 -23.27
N LEU A 142 -11.69 -8.28 -21.95
CA LEU A 142 -12.98 -7.82 -21.42
C LEU A 142 -13.19 -6.30 -21.50
N ASN A 143 -12.15 -5.51 -21.27
CA ASN A 143 -12.30 -4.06 -21.14
C ASN A 143 -11.92 -3.27 -22.40
N GLY A 144 -11.41 -3.93 -23.45
CA GLY A 144 -11.08 -3.30 -24.73
C GLY A 144 -10.04 -2.17 -24.67
N ARG A 145 -9.44 -1.96 -23.49
CA ARG A 145 -8.44 -0.93 -23.18
C ARG A 145 -7.20 -1.63 -22.62
N PHE A 146 -6.02 -1.22 -23.06
CA PHE A 146 -4.82 -1.41 -22.25
C PHE A 146 -5.12 -0.77 -20.90
N LEU A 147 -5.00 -1.53 -19.81
CA LEU A 147 -5.14 -0.97 -18.46
C LEU A 147 -4.29 0.29 -18.34
N PRO A 148 -4.87 1.50 -18.21
CA PRO A 148 -4.07 2.67 -17.88
C PRO A 148 -3.46 2.52 -16.48
N MET A 149 -3.99 1.58 -15.67
CA MET A 149 -3.55 1.27 -14.30
C MET A 149 -2.18 0.62 -14.16
N LEU A 150 -1.44 0.34 -15.25
CA LEU A 150 -0.17 -0.36 -15.13
C LEU A 150 0.97 0.20 -15.96
N ASN A 151 0.80 1.32 -16.69
CA ASN A 151 1.85 1.94 -17.50
C ASN A 151 2.86 0.91 -18.09
N ILE A 152 2.33 -0.19 -18.65
CA ILE A 152 3.13 -1.35 -19.03
C ILE A 152 3.77 -1.02 -20.37
N ARG A 153 5.08 -1.24 -20.44
CA ARG A 153 5.87 -1.10 -21.66
C ARG A 153 6.53 -2.43 -21.99
N LEU A 154 6.39 -2.85 -23.24
CA LEU A 154 7.18 -3.93 -23.80
C LEU A 154 8.53 -3.37 -24.26
N ASN A 155 9.62 -3.98 -23.81
CA ASN A 155 10.98 -3.67 -24.23
C ASN A 155 11.68 -4.97 -24.67
N GLY A 156 11.54 -5.30 -25.95
CA GLY A 156 11.91 -6.61 -26.50
C GLY A 156 11.11 -7.73 -25.84
N ARG A 157 11.79 -8.69 -25.20
CA ARG A 157 11.16 -9.81 -24.48
C ARG A 157 10.77 -9.49 -23.03
N GLN A 158 10.97 -8.25 -22.59
CA GLN A 158 10.71 -7.84 -21.21
C GLN A 158 9.44 -7.01 -21.12
N THR A 159 8.64 -7.29 -20.09
CA THR A 159 7.50 -6.45 -19.69
C THR A 159 7.92 -5.59 -18.51
N LEU A 160 7.83 -4.28 -18.67
CA LEU A 160 8.21 -3.28 -17.67
C LEU A 160 6.98 -2.52 -17.20
N HIS A 161 6.88 -2.27 -15.90
CA HIS A 161 5.97 -1.29 -15.33
C HIS A 161 6.72 0.04 -15.22
N GLN A 162 6.32 1.04 -16.00
CA GLN A 162 6.81 2.41 -15.84
C GLN A 162 6.04 3.09 -14.72
N THR A 163 6.71 3.49 -13.66
CA THR A 163 6.04 4.05 -12.48
C THR A 163 6.94 5.09 -11.81
N GLU A 164 6.39 5.84 -10.87
CA GLU A 164 7.12 6.86 -10.13
C GLU A 164 6.95 6.73 -8.62
N LEU A 165 7.99 7.13 -7.91
CA LEU A 165 7.92 7.44 -6.50
C LEU A 165 8.47 8.84 -6.26
N PHE A 166 8.13 9.44 -5.13
CA PHE A 166 8.78 10.67 -4.72
C PHE A 166 9.11 10.68 -3.23
N VAL A 167 10.15 11.44 -2.90
CA VAL A 167 10.47 11.84 -1.54
C VAL A 167 10.49 13.36 -1.52
N ALA A 168 9.70 13.94 -0.63
CA ALA A 168 9.73 15.38 -0.38
C ALA A 168 10.24 15.66 1.03
N ARG A 169 10.96 16.77 1.17
CA ARG A 169 11.36 17.35 2.45
C ARG A 169 10.68 18.71 2.57
N ILE A 170 9.91 18.89 3.63
CA ILE A 170 9.26 20.14 4.00
C ILE A 170 9.81 20.52 5.37
N ASN A 171 10.68 21.52 5.45
CA ASN A 171 11.49 21.82 6.63
C ASN A 171 12.26 20.57 7.13
N ASP A 172 11.86 20.03 8.28
CA ASP A 172 12.39 18.81 8.87
C ASP A 172 11.43 17.61 8.74
N VAL A 173 10.31 17.73 8.04
CA VAL A 173 9.35 16.65 7.79
C VAL A 173 9.61 16.00 6.44
N TYR A 174 9.66 14.67 6.43
CA TYR A 174 9.89 13.88 5.22
C TYR A 174 8.62 13.16 4.78
N TRP A 175 8.30 13.29 3.50
CA TRP A 175 7.14 12.66 2.88
C TRP A 175 7.61 11.65 1.84
N PHE A 176 7.28 10.38 2.05
CA PHE A 176 7.48 9.31 1.08
C PHE A 176 6.16 8.98 0.39
N SER A 177 6.18 8.81 -0.93
CA SER A 177 5.01 8.32 -1.65
C SER A 177 5.34 7.19 -2.59
N SER A 178 4.68 6.04 -2.41
CA SER A 178 4.84 4.87 -3.27
C SER A 178 3.76 4.78 -4.33
N PRO A 179 4.07 4.17 -5.48
CA PRO A 179 3.04 3.73 -6.41
C PRO A 179 2.51 2.38 -5.93
N GLY A 180 1.24 2.30 -5.52
CA GLY A 180 0.61 1.10 -4.94
C GLY A 180 0.64 1.00 -3.41
N GLU A 181 0.37 -0.20 -2.90
CA GLU A 181 0.03 -0.45 -1.48
C GLU A 181 1.15 -1.24 -0.76
N PRO A 182 2.15 -0.56 -0.17
CA PRO A 182 3.21 -1.23 0.56
C PRO A 182 2.77 -1.70 1.93
N PHE A 183 3.39 -2.81 2.36
CA PHE A 183 3.27 -3.31 3.73
C PHE A 183 3.93 -2.34 4.72
N ILE A 184 3.37 -2.27 5.92
CA ILE A 184 3.77 -1.32 6.97
C ILE A 184 5.24 -1.45 7.36
N THR A 185 5.84 -2.63 7.18
CA THR A 185 7.26 -2.86 7.43
C THR A 185 8.17 -1.96 6.59
N TYR A 186 7.80 -1.65 5.34
CA TYR A 186 8.60 -0.74 4.51
C TYR A 186 8.58 0.68 5.05
N GLN A 187 7.42 1.18 5.48
CA GLN A 187 7.31 2.49 6.12
C GLN A 187 8.16 2.55 7.41
N LYS A 188 8.00 1.57 8.31
CA LYS A 188 8.77 1.50 9.57
C LYS A 188 10.28 1.53 9.31
N ASN A 189 10.74 0.72 8.35
CA ASN A 189 12.16 0.66 8.02
C ASN A 189 12.68 1.94 7.38
N LEU A 190 11.87 2.63 6.55
CA LEU A 190 12.26 3.89 5.93
C LEU A 190 12.35 5.03 6.95
N PHE A 191 11.41 5.11 7.89
CA PHE A 191 11.38 6.15 8.91
C PHE A 191 12.62 6.11 9.80
N ASN A 192 13.21 4.92 10.02
CA ASN A 192 14.48 4.77 10.74
C ASN A 192 15.69 5.43 10.05
N HIS A 193 15.59 5.81 8.76
CA HIS A 193 16.65 6.54 8.05
C HIS A 193 16.40 8.06 8.00
N VAL A 194 15.29 8.54 8.56
CA VAL A 194 14.91 9.95 8.51
C VAL A 194 15.64 10.73 9.62
N PRO A 195 16.49 11.73 9.29
CA PRO A 195 17.33 12.39 10.29
C PRO A 195 16.57 13.06 11.45
N SER A 196 15.41 13.66 11.16
CA SER A 196 14.57 14.35 12.14
C SER A 196 13.65 13.42 12.93
N GLY A 197 13.50 12.16 12.49
CA GLY A 197 12.44 11.26 12.93
C GLY A 197 11.01 11.66 12.53
N LYS A 198 10.81 12.81 11.85
CA LYS A 198 9.50 13.28 11.42
C LYS A 198 9.24 12.87 9.97
N ALA A 199 8.36 11.89 9.78
CA ALA A 199 7.98 11.46 8.46
C ALA A 199 6.55 10.95 8.38
N PHE A 200 5.98 11.05 7.17
CA PHE A 200 4.74 10.40 6.81
C PHE A 200 4.86 9.72 5.44
N PHE A 201 3.91 8.82 5.19
CA PHE A 201 3.89 8.00 3.99
C PHE A 201 2.54 8.17 3.30
N SER A 202 2.54 8.19 1.98
CA SER A 202 1.31 8.14 1.18
C SER A 202 1.40 7.08 0.10
N GLN A 203 0.24 6.68 -0.39
CA GLN A 203 0.10 5.87 -1.58
C GLN A 203 -0.35 6.82 -2.68
N MET A 204 0.36 6.82 -3.80
CA MET A 204 0.02 7.65 -4.95
C MET A 204 -0.83 6.87 -5.97
N ASN A 205 -1.60 7.65 -6.75
CA ASN A 205 -2.64 7.32 -7.74
C ASN A 205 -2.28 6.32 -8.86
N GLU A 206 -1.27 5.47 -8.68
CA GLU A 206 -0.90 4.41 -9.59
C GLU A 206 -1.13 3.05 -8.94
N THR A 207 -1.87 2.18 -9.62
CA THR A 207 -2.28 0.88 -9.11
C THR A 207 -1.24 -0.20 -9.42
N CYS A 208 -0.04 -0.05 -8.83
CA CYS A 208 0.98 -1.11 -8.79
C CYS A 208 0.59 -2.34 -7.95
N GLY A 209 -0.61 -2.33 -7.37
CA GLY A 209 -1.08 -3.37 -6.47
C GLY A 209 -0.28 -3.43 -5.17
N TYR A 210 -0.23 -4.60 -4.54
CA TYR A 210 0.43 -4.76 -3.25
C TYR A 210 1.94 -4.90 -3.36
N ILE A 211 2.63 -4.27 -2.41
CA ILE A 211 4.09 -4.26 -2.32
C ILE A 211 4.50 -4.87 -1.00
N PHE A 212 4.91 -6.14 -1.05
CA PHE A 212 5.25 -6.92 0.13
C PHE A 212 6.74 -7.30 0.19
N PRO A 213 7.24 -7.71 1.37
CA PRO A 213 8.52 -8.38 1.51
C PRO A 213 8.57 -9.69 0.72
N TRP A 214 9.69 -9.97 0.06
CA TRP A 214 9.85 -11.18 -0.75
C TRP A 214 9.43 -12.48 -0.03
N ASN A 215 9.69 -12.61 1.27
CA ASN A 215 9.30 -13.80 2.05
C ASN A 215 7.77 -14.02 2.07
N PHE A 216 6.97 -12.97 1.94
CA PHE A 216 5.51 -13.07 1.85
C PHE A 216 5.05 -13.80 0.57
N TYR A 217 5.78 -13.63 -0.54
CA TYR A 217 5.50 -14.33 -1.80
C TYR A 217 5.44 -15.86 -1.62
N VAL A 218 6.29 -16.38 -0.72
CA VAL A 218 6.37 -17.81 -0.39
C VAL A 218 5.25 -18.23 0.58
N GLN A 219 4.93 -17.38 1.55
CA GLN A 219 3.90 -17.65 2.57
C GLN A 219 2.48 -17.65 1.96
N GLY A 220 2.26 -16.85 0.93
CA GLY A 220 0.94 -16.69 0.30
C GLY A 220 0.07 -15.67 1.04
N GLY A 221 -1.03 -15.29 0.40
CA GLY A 221 -1.94 -14.23 0.86
C GLY A 221 -2.74 -13.68 -0.31
N TYR A 222 -3.74 -12.85 0.00
CA TYR A 222 -4.53 -12.18 -1.04
C TYR A 222 -3.66 -11.22 -1.85
N GLU A 223 -2.80 -10.49 -1.16
CA GLU A 223 -1.92 -9.44 -1.65
C GLU A 223 -0.94 -9.97 -2.71
N LYS A 224 -0.52 -11.24 -2.58
CA LYS A 224 0.30 -11.93 -3.60
C LYS A 224 -0.37 -11.93 -4.97
N PHE A 225 -1.69 -12.04 -5.01
CA PHE A 225 -2.44 -12.17 -6.25
C PHE A 225 -2.62 -10.87 -7.02
N PHE A 226 -2.46 -9.75 -6.33
CA PHE A 226 -2.58 -8.39 -6.87
C PHE A 226 -1.23 -7.69 -6.81
N SER A 227 -0.14 -8.42 -7.06
CA SER A 227 1.22 -7.86 -7.17
C SER A 227 1.87 -8.35 -8.45
N PHE A 228 2.57 -7.45 -9.13
CA PHE A 228 3.15 -7.71 -10.46
C PHE A 228 4.64 -8.06 -10.41
N ASP A 229 5.34 -7.82 -9.30
CA ASP A 229 6.76 -8.20 -9.12
C ASP A 229 7.02 -8.49 -7.63
N ALA A 230 7.38 -9.73 -7.30
CA ALA A 230 7.62 -10.14 -5.92
C ALA A 230 8.90 -9.56 -5.30
N LEU A 231 9.75 -8.93 -6.12
CA LEU A 231 10.94 -8.19 -5.70
C LEU A 231 10.71 -6.67 -5.67
N PHE A 232 9.53 -6.18 -6.08
CA PHE A 232 9.23 -4.75 -6.22
C PHE A 232 9.54 -3.96 -4.96
N GLY A 233 9.07 -4.45 -3.80
CA GLY A 233 9.25 -3.74 -2.53
C GLY A 233 10.71 -3.54 -2.13
N ARG A 234 11.62 -4.45 -2.53
CA ARG A 234 13.06 -4.26 -2.33
C ARG A 234 13.60 -3.12 -3.20
N TYR A 235 13.20 -3.05 -4.47
CA TYR A 235 13.66 -1.99 -5.36
C TYR A 235 13.12 -0.63 -4.91
N MET A 236 11.84 -0.57 -4.58
CA MET A 236 11.19 0.62 -4.01
C MET A 236 11.91 1.10 -2.75
N TYR A 237 12.14 0.21 -1.78
CA TYR A 237 12.84 0.55 -0.53
C TYR A 237 14.24 1.11 -0.77
N ASN A 238 15.03 0.46 -1.63
CA ASN A 238 16.37 0.94 -1.97
C ASN A 238 16.33 2.30 -2.68
N LEU A 239 15.40 2.48 -3.62
CA LEU A 239 15.26 3.73 -4.36
C LEU A 239 14.84 4.89 -3.44
N PHE A 240 13.94 4.65 -2.48
CA PHE A 240 13.63 5.63 -1.44
C PHE A 240 14.84 5.97 -0.58
N LYS A 241 15.57 4.97 -0.09
CA LYS A 241 16.77 5.18 0.73
C LYS A 241 17.84 5.98 -0.01
N ASP A 242 18.07 5.65 -1.28
CA ASP A 242 19.05 6.36 -2.11
C ASP A 242 18.61 7.78 -2.46
N THR A 243 17.30 8.02 -2.55
CA THR A 243 16.74 9.36 -2.79
C THR A 243 16.82 10.21 -1.53
N LEU A 244 16.51 9.63 -0.36
CA LEU A 244 16.62 10.29 0.94
C LEU A 244 18.03 10.79 1.24
N LYS A 245 19.07 10.01 0.88
CA LYS A 245 20.47 10.41 1.03
C LYS A 245 20.90 11.61 0.19
N ARG A 246 20.08 12.03 -0.77
CA ARG A 246 20.37 13.13 -1.71
C ARG A 246 19.51 14.38 -1.43
N LEU A 247 18.76 14.38 -0.33
CA LEU A 247 17.95 15.49 0.20
C LEU A 247 18.69 16.28 1.29
#